data_AF-A0AAV7AUJ6-F1
#
_entry.id   AF-A0AAV7AUJ6-F1
#
_cell.length_a   1.000
_cell.length_b   1.000
_cell.length_c   1.000
_cell.angle_alpha   90.00
_cell.angle_beta   90.00
_cell.angle_gamma   90.00
#
_symmetry.space_group_name_H-M   'P 1'
#
loop_
_entity.id
_entity.type
_entity.pdbx_description
1 polymer ?
#
loop_
_entity_poly.entity_id
_entity_poly.type
_entity_poly.pdbx_seq_one_letter_code
_entity_poly.pdbx_strand_id
1 'polypeptide(L)'
;MAAARETDASITGMPSKKSQAKGRAAKALKSLQFANPGRQTEFTPETSTREKRRQTKTSAAGQTIPSKNKVYDSRGILLSNGRDLCDCLDEDCMGCFYACRKCGSNKCGVECRCDRKWLYEQIEIEGGQVIRNKHA
;
A
#
# COMPACT_ATOMS: atom_id res chain seq x y z
N MET A 1 24.52 23.63 -64.40
CA MET A 1 23.74 22.44 -64.82
C MET A 1 24.72 21.28 -64.82
N ALA A 2 24.82 20.50 -63.74
CA ALA A 2 23.98 19.36 -63.36
C ALA A 2 24.57 18.01 -63.86
N ALA A 3 25.19 17.30 -62.89
CA ALA A 3 25.33 15.85 -62.63
C ALA A 3 25.26 14.77 -63.74
N ALA A 4 26.15 13.76 -63.61
CA ALA A 4 25.84 12.32 -63.40
C ALA A 4 27.17 11.54 -63.31
N ARG A 5 27.60 10.98 -62.17
CA ARG A 5 27.17 9.79 -61.39
C ARG A 5 27.41 8.44 -62.09
N GLU A 6 28.15 7.63 -61.34
CA GLU A 6 28.73 6.32 -61.64
C GLU A 6 27.70 5.19 -61.74
N THR A 7 28.16 4.11 -62.38
CA THR A 7 27.50 2.87 -62.76
C THR A 7 27.08 1.99 -61.58
N ASP A 8 25.89 1.38 -61.66
CA ASP A 8 25.53 0.21 -60.86
C ASP A 8 24.93 -0.88 -61.76
N ALA A 9 25.44 -2.10 -61.58
CA ALA A 9 25.26 -3.25 -62.45
C ALA A 9 24.00 -4.05 -62.09
N SER A 10 23.33 -4.56 -63.13
CA SER A 10 22.16 -5.42 -63.02
C SER A 10 22.48 -6.86 -62.64
N ILE A 11 21.63 -7.36 -61.74
CA ILE A 11 21.27 -8.73 -61.34
C ILE A 11 21.33 -9.83 -62.40
N THR A 12 21.73 -11.06 -61.99
CA THR A 12 21.04 -12.32 -62.38
C THR A 12 21.35 -13.48 -61.40
N GLY A 13 20.29 -14.15 -60.92
CA GLY A 13 20.20 -15.62 -60.83
C GLY A 13 20.56 -16.32 -59.51
N MET A 14 19.53 -16.78 -58.77
CA MET A 14 19.66 -17.88 -57.80
C MET A 14 19.47 -19.24 -58.47
N PRO A 15 20.00 -20.34 -57.90
CA PRO A 15 19.30 -21.60 -57.87
C PRO A 15 18.84 -21.99 -56.46
N SER A 16 17.59 -22.43 -56.37
CA SER A 16 16.94 -22.95 -55.17
C SER A 16 17.19 -24.45 -54.98
N LYS A 17 17.30 -24.93 -53.73
CA LYS A 17 16.37 -25.90 -53.07
C LYS A 17 16.99 -26.64 -51.87
N LYS A 18 16.26 -26.57 -50.73
CA LYS A 18 15.80 -27.64 -49.80
C LYS A 18 16.82 -28.74 -49.46
N SER A 19 17.11 -29.09 -48.20
CA SER A 19 16.19 -29.42 -47.11
C SER A 19 16.98 -29.78 -45.84
N GLN A 20 16.86 -29.03 -44.74
CA GLN A 20 17.30 -29.54 -43.41
C GLN A 20 16.60 -28.86 -42.21
N ALA A 21 15.41 -28.27 -42.40
CA ALA A 21 14.70 -27.62 -41.28
C ALA A 21 13.84 -28.57 -40.43
N LYS A 22 13.40 -29.71 -40.97
CA LYS A 22 12.42 -30.59 -40.29
C LYS A 22 13.01 -31.42 -39.13
N GLY A 23 14.32 -31.69 -39.12
CA GLY A 23 14.95 -32.54 -38.10
C GLY A 23 15.28 -31.81 -36.78
N ARG A 24 15.65 -30.53 -36.84
CA ARG A 24 16.02 -29.74 -35.65
C ARG A 24 14.79 -29.28 -34.87
N ALA A 25 13.74 -28.83 -35.56
CA ALA A 25 12.50 -28.39 -34.94
C ALA A 25 11.79 -29.53 -34.20
N ALA A 26 11.75 -30.73 -34.80
CA ALA A 26 11.11 -31.90 -34.17
C ALA A 26 11.86 -32.36 -32.90
N LYS A 27 13.20 -32.33 -32.91
CA LYS A 27 14.02 -32.64 -31.73
C LYS A 27 13.83 -31.63 -30.61
N ALA A 28 13.76 -30.34 -30.94
CA ALA A 28 13.49 -29.28 -29.97
C ALA A 28 12.10 -29.42 -29.33
N LEU A 29 11.06 -29.72 -30.12
CA LEU A 29 9.71 -29.94 -29.60
C LEU A 29 9.63 -31.18 -28.71
N LYS A 30 10.37 -32.25 -29.02
CA LYS A 30 10.43 -33.47 -28.19
C LYS A 30 11.13 -33.20 -26.84
N SER A 31 12.18 -32.38 -26.82
CA SER A 31 12.90 -32.02 -25.58
C SER A 31 12.17 -30.99 -24.71
N LEU A 32 11.17 -30.29 -25.25
CA LEU A 32 10.31 -29.36 -24.52
C LEU A 32 9.06 -30.02 -23.95
N GLN A 33 8.80 -31.29 -24.27
CA GLN A 33 7.67 -32.03 -23.70
C GLN A 33 7.99 -32.43 -22.25
N PHE A 34 7.24 -31.86 -21.31
CA PHE A 34 7.40 -32.11 -19.88
C PHE A 34 7.01 -33.56 -19.57
N ALA A 35 8.00 -34.45 -19.44
CA ALA A 35 7.78 -35.89 -19.30
C ALA A 35 7.20 -36.34 -17.95
N ASN A 36 6.86 -35.41 -17.05
CA ASN A 36 6.25 -35.74 -15.78
C ASN A 36 5.29 -34.62 -15.33
N PRO A 37 4.02 -34.64 -15.72
CA PRO A 37 3.08 -33.55 -15.47
C PRO A 37 2.73 -33.36 -13.98
N GLY A 38 3.28 -34.17 -13.08
CA GLY A 38 2.91 -34.18 -11.66
C GLY A 38 1.43 -34.52 -11.47
N ARG A 39 1.01 -34.74 -10.22
CA ARG A 39 -0.41 -34.90 -9.91
C ARG A 39 -1.10 -33.57 -10.21
N GLN A 40 -1.95 -33.53 -11.24
CA GLN A 40 -2.82 -32.38 -11.45
C GLN A 40 -3.70 -32.24 -10.20
N THR A 41 -3.41 -31.21 -9.41
CA THR A 41 -4.35 -30.75 -8.41
C THR A 41 -5.14 -29.66 -9.13
N GLU A 42 -6.43 -29.90 -9.33
CA GLU A 42 -7.34 -28.82 -9.70
C GLU A 42 -7.14 -27.71 -8.67
N PHE A 43 -6.59 -26.58 -9.14
CA PHE A 43 -6.43 -25.40 -8.31
C PHE A 43 -7.83 -24.82 -8.14
N THR A 44 -8.60 -25.35 -7.20
CA THR A 44 -9.88 -24.79 -6.77
C THR A 44 -9.57 -23.71 -5.74
N PRO A 45 -9.52 -22.40 -6.11
CA PRO A 45 -9.21 -21.34 -5.15
C PRO A 45 -10.23 -21.29 -3.99
N GLU A 46 -11.42 -21.83 -4.21
CA GLU A 46 -12.57 -21.80 -3.31
C GLU A 46 -12.49 -22.79 -2.13
N THR A 47 -11.58 -23.77 -2.13
CA THR A 47 -11.53 -24.82 -1.08
C THR A 47 -10.31 -24.75 -0.18
N SER A 48 -9.36 -23.85 -0.46
CA SER A 48 -8.19 -23.67 0.39
C SER A 48 -8.61 -23.19 1.78
N THR A 49 -8.28 -23.98 2.81
CA THR A 49 -8.47 -23.63 4.23
C THR A 49 -7.83 -22.28 4.58
N ARG A 50 -6.82 -21.85 3.81
CA ARG A 50 -6.17 -20.54 3.91
C ARG A 50 -7.06 -19.39 3.41
N GLU A 51 -7.82 -19.60 2.33
CA GLU A 51 -8.74 -18.61 1.76
C GLU A 51 -9.97 -18.43 2.67
N LYS A 52 -10.51 -19.52 3.24
CA LYS A 52 -11.60 -19.48 4.23
C LYS A 52 -11.22 -18.66 5.47
N ARG A 53 -9.95 -18.69 5.90
CA ARG A 53 -9.42 -17.86 7.01
C ARG A 53 -9.30 -16.37 6.64
N ARG A 54 -9.31 -16.07 5.35
CA ARG A 54 -9.25 -14.72 4.78
C ARG A 54 -10.67 -14.15 4.58
N GLN A 55 -11.62 -14.99 4.17
CA GLN A 55 -13.03 -14.61 4.00
C GLN A 55 -13.78 -14.44 5.33
N THR A 56 -13.47 -15.21 6.38
CA THR A 56 -14.04 -14.96 7.72
C THR A 56 -13.56 -13.65 8.36
N LYS A 57 -12.51 -13.02 7.81
CA LYS A 57 -12.08 -11.68 8.22
C LYS A 57 -12.84 -10.55 7.53
N THR A 58 -13.49 -10.81 6.39
CA THR A 58 -14.18 -9.77 5.60
C THR A 58 -15.68 -9.73 5.83
N SER A 59 -16.27 -10.73 6.50
CA SER A 59 -17.69 -10.76 6.86
C SER A 59 -18.01 -10.20 8.25
N ALA A 60 -17.01 -9.67 8.98
CA ALA A 60 -17.23 -8.89 10.21
C ALA A 60 -17.41 -7.40 9.89
N ALA A 61 -18.37 -7.09 9.02
CA ALA A 61 -18.92 -5.74 8.94
C ALA A 61 -19.70 -5.48 10.24
N GLY A 62 -19.05 -4.85 11.22
CA GLY A 62 -19.71 -4.37 12.44
C GLY A 62 -18.92 -4.48 13.73
N GLN A 63 -17.77 -5.15 13.75
CA GLN A 63 -16.89 -5.12 14.91
C GLN A 63 -15.62 -4.39 14.53
N THR A 64 -15.61 -3.08 14.81
CA THR A 64 -14.37 -2.33 14.96
C THR A 64 -13.49 -3.14 15.89
N ILE A 65 -12.43 -3.76 15.36
CA ILE A 65 -11.33 -4.26 16.18
C ILE A 65 -11.04 -3.11 17.13
N PRO A 66 -11.25 -3.24 18.46
CA PRO A 66 -10.96 -2.15 19.36
C PRO A 66 -9.53 -1.81 19.06
N SER A 67 -9.31 -0.58 18.62
CA SER A 67 -7.99 -0.09 18.30
C SER A 67 -7.29 0.04 19.64
N LYS A 68 -6.84 -1.08 20.21
CA LYS A 68 -6.42 -1.20 21.63
C LYS A 68 -5.25 -0.27 21.99
N ASN A 69 -4.69 0.40 20.99
CA ASN A 69 -3.55 1.29 21.11
C ASN A 69 -3.89 2.73 20.68
N LYS A 70 -5.14 3.08 20.39
CA LYS A 70 -5.53 4.47 20.13
C LYS A 70 -5.93 5.14 21.43
N VAL A 71 -5.64 6.43 21.51
CA VAL A 71 -5.98 7.27 22.65
C VAL A 71 -7.13 8.21 22.31
N TYR A 72 -7.23 8.67 21.07
CA TYR A 72 -8.33 9.50 20.58
C TYR A 72 -9.21 8.76 19.57
N ASP A 73 -10.48 9.17 19.47
CA ASP A 73 -11.41 8.75 18.42
C ASP A 73 -11.11 9.43 17.07
N SER A 74 -11.89 9.12 16.03
CA SER A 74 -11.74 9.71 14.69
C SER A 74 -12.09 11.20 14.64
N ARG A 75 -12.77 11.75 15.66
CA ARG A 75 -13.14 13.16 15.78
C ARG A 75 -12.14 13.94 16.65
N GLY A 76 -11.15 13.27 17.25
CA GLY A 76 -10.17 13.88 18.16
C GLY A 76 -10.64 13.97 19.61
N ILE A 77 -11.66 13.19 20.01
CA ILE A 77 -12.18 13.07 21.37
C ILE A 77 -11.41 11.99 22.12
N LEU A 78 -11.02 12.26 23.36
CA LEU A 78 -10.23 11.33 24.17
C LEU A 78 -11.05 10.11 24.56
N LEU A 79 -10.53 8.90 24.33
CA LEU A 79 -11.26 7.64 24.57
C LEU A 79 -11.39 7.29 26.05
N SER A 80 -10.47 7.76 26.92
CA SER A 80 -10.48 7.43 28.35
C SER A 80 -11.62 8.10 29.12
N ASN A 81 -11.99 9.34 28.76
CA ASN A 81 -12.98 10.14 29.48
C ASN A 81 -14.01 10.85 28.58
N GLY A 82 -13.91 10.71 27.25
CA GLY A 82 -14.83 11.31 26.29
C GLY A 82 -14.69 12.82 26.11
N ARG A 83 -13.59 13.44 26.56
CA ARG A 83 -13.40 14.91 26.49
C ARG A 83 -12.65 15.37 25.23
N ASP A 84 -13.00 16.55 24.72
CA ASP A 84 -12.32 17.21 23.59
C ASP A 84 -11.15 18.10 24.07
N LEU A 85 -10.08 17.47 24.53
CA LEU A 85 -8.93 18.13 25.15
C LEU A 85 -7.91 18.61 24.13
N CYS A 86 -7.61 19.90 24.14
CA CYS A 86 -6.56 20.47 23.30
C CYS A 86 -5.19 19.86 23.65
N ASP A 87 -4.31 19.77 22.66
CA ASP A 87 -2.94 19.30 22.86
C ASP A 87 -2.11 20.20 23.80
N CYS A 88 -2.60 21.38 24.18
CA CYS A 88 -2.01 22.20 25.24
C CYS A 88 -2.37 21.78 26.68
N LEU A 89 -3.16 20.70 26.84
CA LEU A 89 -3.57 20.11 28.12
C LEU A 89 -4.45 20.99 29.02
N ASP A 90 -4.94 22.12 28.52
CA ASP A 90 -5.90 22.98 29.19
C ASP A 90 -7.34 22.55 28.84
N GLU A 91 -8.16 22.33 29.87
CA GLU A 91 -9.54 21.83 29.79
C GLU A 91 -10.49 22.86 29.17
N ASP A 92 -10.24 24.16 29.40
CA ASP A 92 -11.08 25.27 28.94
C ASP A 92 -10.57 25.88 27.63
N CYS A 93 -9.53 25.29 27.04
CA CYS A 93 -8.94 25.79 25.81
C CYS A 93 -9.89 25.65 24.62
N MET A 94 -10.29 26.77 24.04
CA MET A 94 -11.05 26.81 22.79
C MET A 94 -10.24 26.36 21.56
N GLY A 95 -8.92 26.21 21.70
CA GLY A 95 -7.95 25.81 20.68
C GLY A 95 -6.86 26.86 20.52
N CYS A 96 -5.60 26.47 20.72
CA CYS A 96 -4.43 27.35 20.68
C CYS A 96 -3.58 27.19 19.41
N PHE A 97 -3.93 26.25 18.52
CA PHE A 97 -3.21 25.96 17.30
C PHE A 97 -4.00 26.41 16.07
N TYR A 98 -3.31 26.56 14.94
CA TYR A 98 -3.97 26.76 13.65
C TYR A 98 -4.85 25.56 13.28
N ALA A 99 -5.87 25.81 12.45
CA ALA A 99 -6.80 24.79 12.00
C ALA A 99 -6.05 23.60 11.36
N CYS A 100 -6.27 22.41 11.93
CA CYS A 100 -5.62 21.19 11.49
C CYS A 100 -5.98 20.86 10.04
N ARG A 101 -4.98 20.57 9.21
CA ARG A 101 -5.19 20.19 7.79
C ARG A 101 -5.97 18.88 7.61
N LYS A 102 -6.03 18.00 8.64
CA LYS A 102 -6.70 16.70 8.56
C LYS A 102 -8.16 16.74 9.04
N CYS A 103 -8.44 17.44 10.15
CA CYS A 103 -9.77 17.43 10.78
C CYS A 103 -10.40 18.81 10.95
N GLY A 104 -9.71 19.89 10.57
CA GLY A 104 -10.19 21.27 10.72
C GLY A 104 -10.17 21.84 12.14
N SER A 105 -9.97 21.01 13.17
CA SER A 105 -9.90 21.45 14.57
C SER A 105 -8.67 22.31 14.86
N ASN A 106 -8.84 23.35 15.68
CA ASN A 106 -7.81 24.24 16.23
C ASN A 106 -7.17 23.72 17.54
N LYS A 107 -7.56 22.52 17.97
CA LYS A 107 -7.09 21.88 19.22
C LYS A 107 -6.01 20.81 18.99
N CYS A 108 -5.68 20.53 17.73
CA CYS A 108 -4.56 19.64 17.40
C CYS A 108 -3.24 20.39 17.48
N GLY A 109 -2.19 19.77 18.00
CA GLY A 109 -0.84 20.30 17.95
C GLY A 109 -0.17 20.06 16.61
N VAL A 110 1.11 19.68 16.64
CA VAL A 110 1.90 19.36 15.43
C VAL A 110 1.32 18.17 14.65
N GLU A 111 0.75 17.21 15.37
CA GLU A 111 0.08 16.05 14.79
C GLU A 111 -1.44 16.13 15.06
N CYS A 112 -2.23 15.57 14.16
CA CYS A 112 -3.68 15.52 14.34
C CYS A 112 -4.06 14.60 15.49
N ARG A 113 -5.04 15.00 16.33
CA ARG A 113 -5.56 14.16 17.44
C ARG A 113 -6.32 12.94 16.94
N CYS A 114 -7.00 13.03 15.80
CA CYS A 114 -7.82 11.93 15.27
C CYS A 114 -7.04 10.61 15.16
N ASP A 115 -7.57 9.57 15.79
CA ASP A 115 -7.04 8.19 15.79
C ASP A 115 -5.58 8.04 16.27
N ARG A 116 -5.04 9.05 16.99
CA ARG A 116 -3.66 9.02 17.48
C ARG A 116 -3.49 8.03 18.62
N LYS A 117 -2.27 7.52 18.80
CA LYS A 117 -1.91 6.46 19.75
C LYS A 117 -1.14 6.92 20.99
N TRP A 118 -0.95 8.23 21.13
CA TRP A 118 -0.14 8.82 22.17
C TRP A 118 -0.77 10.12 22.68
N LEU A 119 -0.39 10.50 23.89
CA LEU A 119 -0.73 11.77 24.54
C LEU A 119 0.55 12.48 24.98
N TYR A 120 0.50 13.80 25.08
CA TYR A 120 1.52 14.53 25.82
C TYR A 120 1.44 14.14 27.29
N GLU A 121 2.57 13.79 27.90
CA GLU A 121 2.63 13.52 29.34
C GLU A 121 2.73 14.82 30.15
N GLN A 122 3.56 15.74 29.67
CA GLN A 122 3.73 17.07 30.23
C GLN A 122 4.14 18.07 29.15
N ILE A 123 3.91 19.36 29.42
CA ILE A 123 4.34 20.48 28.60
C ILE A 123 5.13 21.44 29.48
N GLU A 124 6.35 21.72 29.07
CA GLU A 124 7.22 22.71 29.71
C GLU A 124 7.13 24.02 28.92
N ILE A 125 6.78 25.09 29.60
CA ILE A 125 6.65 26.43 29.02
C ILE A 125 7.92 27.22 29.34
N GLU A 126 8.34 28.07 28.40
CA GLU A 126 9.42 29.03 28.62
C GLU A 126 9.12 29.88 29.87
N GLY A 127 9.99 29.78 30.88
CA GLY A 127 9.74 30.35 32.22
C GLY A 127 9.59 29.32 33.33
N GLY A 128 9.70 28.02 33.03
CA GLY A 128 9.80 26.95 34.04
C GLY A 128 8.46 26.42 34.55
N GLN A 129 7.35 26.85 33.96
CA GLN A 129 6.03 26.28 34.27
C GLN A 129 5.87 24.92 33.59
N VAL A 130 5.39 23.92 34.33
CA VAL A 130 5.13 22.57 33.82
C VAL A 130 3.64 22.25 33.95
N ILE A 131 2.99 21.96 32.82
CA ILE A 131 1.61 21.48 32.77
C ILE A 131 1.65 19.96 32.61
N ARG A 132 1.17 19.22 33.61
CA ARG A 132 1.11 17.75 33.57
C ARG A 132 -0.25 17.27 33.08
N ASN A 133 -0.25 16.23 32.25
CA ASN A 133 -1.49 15.62 31.75
C ASN A 133 -2.20 14.85 32.88
N LYS A 134 -3.45 15.23 33.15
CA LYS A 134 -4.32 14.59 34.15
C LYS A 134 -5.05 13.35 33.62
N HIS A 135 -4.89 13.04 32.34
CA HIS A 135 -5.67 12.04 31.60
C HIS A 135 -4.80 10.96 30.92
N ALA A 136 -3.50 10.94 31.23
CA ALA A 136 -2.55 9.90 30.81
C ALA A 136 -2.61 8.68 31.74
#